data_AF-A0A923Q463-F1
#
_entry.id   AF-A0A923Q463-F1
#
_cell.length_a   1.000
_cell.length_b   1.000
_cell.length_c   1.000
_cell.angle_alpha   90.00
_cell.angle_beta   90.00
_cell.angle_gamma   90.00
#
_symmetry.space_group_name_H-M   'P 1'
#
loop_
_entity.id
_entity.type
_entity.pdbx_description
1 polymer ?
#
loop_
_entity_poly.entity_id
_entity_poly.type
_entity_poly.pdbx_seq_one_letter_code
_entity_poly.pdbx_strand_id
1 'polypeptide(L)'
;MTRPVRGVDQSMTSAARSDATVHLDDSLLPDGFHDIEGEGFDLEQRQGLRRVAGIRTDLQDVTEVEYRQLRLERVVLMGVYGYGDAIGADNSLKELQALAETAGCEVLEGLAQRREKPDPKTYVGSGKAKELRDAVLSSGADTVICDGELTPGQLR
;
A
#
# COMPACT_ATOMS: atom_id res chain seq x y z
N MET A 1 14.00 -29.17 -62.29
CA MET A 1 12.82 -30.04 -62.47
C MET A 1 11.56 -29.24 -62.14
N THR A 2 10.84 -28.86 -63.19
CA THR A 2 9.37 -28.92 -63.35
C THR A 2 8.45 -28.52 -62.18
N ARG A 3 7.84 -27.33 -62.34
CA ARG A 3 6.44 -26.99 -61.95
C ARG A 3 5.47 -27.87 -62.78
N PRO A 4 4.11 -27.75 -62.75
CA PRO A 4 3.14 -26.94 -61.97
C PRO A 4 1.96 -27.84 -61.45
N VAL A 5 0.83 -27.35 -60.89
CA VAL A 5 -0.42 -26.87 -61.55
C VAL A 5 -1.40 -26.35 -60.47
N ARG A 6 -1.95 -25.13 -60.62
CA ARG A 6 -3.33 -24.77 -61.08
C ARG A 6 -4.45 -25.37 -60.22
N GLY A 7 -5.53 -24.66 -59.91
CA GLY A 7 -6.05 -23.37 -60.37
C GLY A 7 -7.27 -23.00 -59.50
N VAL A 8 -7.64 -21.72 -59.39
CA VAL A 8 -8.72 -21.06 -60.20
C VAL A 8 -10.09 -21.59 -59.72
N ASP A 9 -11.06 -20.81 -59.23
CA ASP A 9 -11.60 -19.55 -59.73
C ASP A 9 -12.48 -18.92 -58.64
N GLN A 10 -12.42 -17.60 -58.42
CA GLN A 10 -13.46 -16.63 -58.80
C GLN A 10 -14.91 -17.08 -58.61
N SER A 11 -15.63 -16.36 -57.75
CA SER A 11 -16.99 -15.85 -58.01
C SER A 11 -17.49 -15.23 -56.70
N MET A 12 -17.64 -13.90 -56.66
CA MET A 12 -18.87 -13.19 -57.03
C MET A 12 -19.91 -13.26 -55.92
N THR A 13 -20.41 -12.07 -55.52
CA THR A 13 -21.85 -11.83 -55.29
C THR A 13 -22.33 -12.37 -53.93
N SER A 14 -23.16 -11.75 -53.11
CA SER A 14 -23.95 -10.52 -53.08
C SER A 14 -24.88 -10.70 -51.87
N ALA A 15 -25.41 -9.59 -51.37
CA ALA A 15 -26.71 -9.49 -50.72
C ALA A 15 -26.91 -10.18 -49.35
N ALA A 16 -27.01 -9.32 -48.34
CA ALA A 16 -28.25 -9.04 -47.60
C ALA A 16 -29.12 -10.23 -47.15
N ARG A 17 -29.36 -10.29 -45.83
CA ARG A 17 -30.59 -10.62 -45.07
C ARG A 17 -30.14 -11.06 -43.67
N SER A 18 -30.79 -10.73 -42.56
CA SER A 18 -32.04 -10.02 -42.28
C SER A 18 -32.04 -9.72 -40.79
N ASP A 19 -32.59 -8.56 -40.44
CA ASP A 19 -32.96 -8.15 -39.10
C ASP A 19 -33.86 -9.22 -38.45
N ALA A 20 -33.44 -9.81 -37.34
CA ALA A 20 -34.25 -10.77 -36.60
C ALA A 20 -35.16 -10.01 -35.63
N THR A 21 -36.30 -9.54 -36.14
CA THR A 21 -37.43 -9.11 -35.32
C THR A 21 -37.98 -10.33 -34.59
N VAL A 22 -37.89 -10.32 -33.25
CA VAL A 22 -38.59 -11.31 -32.42
C VAL A 22 -40.08 -10.96 -32.44
N HIS A 23 -40.87 -11.72 -33.20
CA HIS A 23 -42.33 -11.72 -33.08
C HIS A 23 -42.67 -12.46 -31.79
N LEU A 24 -43.07 -11.71 -30.74
CA LEU A 24 -43.72 -12.29 -29.58
C LEU A 24 -45.20 -12.50 -29.92
N ASP A 25 -45.66 -13.72 -29.65
CA ASP A 25 -47.03 -14.19 -29.86
C ASP A 25 -47.96 -13.54 -28.83
N ASP A 26 -48.90 -12.73 -29.33
CA ASP A 26 -49.86 -11.93 -28.56
C ASP A 26 -50.96 -12.79 -27.90
N SER A 27 -50.97 -14.11 -28.15
CA SER A 27 -51.97 -15.03 -27.59
C SER A 27 -51.70 -15.49 -26.14
N LEU A 28 -50.61 -15.02 -25.51
CA LEU A 28 -50.26 -15.33 -24.13
C LEU A 28 -50.62 -14.24 -23.11
N LEU A 29 -51.33 -13.18 -23.53
CA LEU A 29 -51.85 -12.19 -22.59
C LEU A 29 -53.15 -12.71 -21.92
N PRO A 30 -53.22 -12.80 -20.57
CA PRO A 30 -54.44 -13.21 -19.90
C PRO A 30 -55.54 -12.15 -20.05
N ASP A 31 -56.77 -12.61 -20.33
CA ASP A 31 -57.97 -11.80 -20.52
C ASP A 31 -58.26 -10.91 -19.29
N GLY A 32 -58.16 -9.60 -19.45
CA GLY A 32 -58.51 -8.67 -18.38
C GLY A 32 -58.04 -7.22 -18.51
N PHE A 33 -57.68 -6.73 -19.69
CA PHE A 33 -57.43 -5.29 -19.87
C PHE A 33 -58.77 -4.55 -19.99
N HIS A 34 -59.25 -4.03 -18.86
CA HIS A 34 -60.19 -2.91 -18.88
C HIS A 34 -59.41 -1.64 -19.17
N ASP A 35 -59.67 -1.03 -20.32
CA ASP A 35 -59.35 0.37 -20.59
C ASP A 35 -60.01 1.24 -19.52
N ILE A 36 -59.23 1.79 -18.58
CA ILE A 36 -59.66 2.94 -17.78
C ILE A 36 -58.60 4.03 -17.88
N GLU A 37 -59.08 5.14 -18.42
CA GLU A 37 -58.44 6.41 -18.67
C GLU A 37 -57.59 6.87 -17.48
N GLY A 38 -56.28 6.99 -17.68
CA GLY A 38 -55.39 7.67 -16.75
C GLY A 38 -55.56 9.17 -16.88
N GLU A 39 -56.53 9.72 -16.16
CA GLU A 39 -56.72 11.16 -16.00
C GLU A 39 -55.41 11.86 -15.58
N GLY A 40 -55.09 12.95 -16.27
CA GLY A 40 -53.88 13.71 -16.03
C GLY A 40 -53.90 14.45 -14.71
N PHE A 41 -53.16 13.97 -13.71
CA PHE A 41 -52.78 14.74 -12.52
C PHE A 41 -51.46 14.24 -11.95
N ASP A 42 -50.32 14.57 -12.59
CA ASP A 42 -49.03 14.46 -11.89
C ASP A 42 -47.93 15.43 -12.38
N LEU A 43 -48.33 16.54 -12.98
CA LEU A 43 -47.41 17.65 -13.28
C LEU A 43 -47.16 18.55 -12.07
N GLU A 44 -48.07 18.56 -11.08
CA GLU A 44 -47.94 19.39 -9.88
C GLU A 44 -46.98 18.80 -8.84
N GLN A 45 -46.82 17.48 -8.79
CA GLN A 45 -45.96 16.82 -7.80
C GLN A 45 -44.45 17.01 -8.08
N ARG A 46 -44.09 17.37 -9.32
CA ARG A 46 -42.70 17.71 -9.69
C ARG A 46 -42.26 19.11 -9.25
N GLN A 47 -43.16 19.97 -8.78
CA GLN A 47 -42.82 21.32 -8.28
C GLN A 47 -42.44 21.34 -6.78
N GLY A 48 -42.14 20.17 -6.19
CA GLY A 48 -41.78 20.03 -4.78
C GLY A 48 -40.31 20.31 -4.42
N LEU A 49 -39.45 20.73 -5.35
CA LEU A 49 -38.06 21.10 -5.02
C LEU A 49 -37.99 22.58 -4.66
N ARG A 50 -38.34 22.89 -3.41
CA ARG A 50 -38.02 24.18 -2.80
C ARG A 50 -36.50 24.33 -2.79
N ARG A 51 -35.95 25.21 -3.64
CA ARG A 51 -34.55 25.61 -3.55
C ARG A 51 -34.33 26.21 -2.16
N VAL A 52 -33.68 25.47 -1.28
CA VAL A 52 -33.16 25.99 -0.02
C VAL A 52 -31.97 26.88 -0.39
N ALA A 53 -32.16 28.20 -0.29
CA ALA A 53 -31.05 29.14 -0.38
C ALA A 53 -30.08 28.82 0.76
N GLY A 54 -28.89 28.32 0.42
CA GLY A 54 -27.88 27.93 1.41
C GLY A 54 -27.10 26.66 1.06
N ILE A 55 -27.57 25.81 0.14
CA ILE A 55 -26.72 24.73 -0.40
C ILE A 55 -25.81 25.33 -1.45
N ARG A 56 -24.83 26.08 -0.97
CA ARG A 56 -23.67 26.50 -1.72
C ARG A 56 -22.77 25.27 -1.77
N THR A 57 -22.60 24.69 -2.94
CA THR A 57 -21.42 23.86 -3.22
C THR A 57 -20.29 24.82 -3.58
N ASP A 58 -19.91 25.71 -2.65
CA ASP A 58 -18.54 26.20 -2.67
C ASP A 58 -17.66 24.98 -2.40
N LEU A 59 -17.07 24.46 -3.49
CA LEU A 59 -15.91 23.58 -3.44
C LEU A 59 -14.75 24.38 -2.79
N GLN A 60 -14.81 24.56 -1.47
CA GLN A 60 -13.75 25.14 -0.66
C GLN A 60 -13.62 24.37 0.65
N ASP A 61 -13.71 23.05 0.58
CA ASP A 61 -13.00 22.19 1.53
C ASP A 61 -11.88 21.48 0.77
N VAL A 62 -10.92 22.27 0.28
CA VAL A 62 -9.56 21.74 0.18
C VAL A 62 -9.07 21.72 1.61
N THR A 63 -9.25 20.59 2.29
CA THR A 63 -8.59 20.36 3.56
C THR A 63 -7.10 20.56 3.33
N GLU A 64 -6.53 21.60 3.94
CA GLU A 64 -5.09 21.82 3.96
C GLU A 64 -4.44 20.56 4.52
N VAL A 65 -3.79 19.78 3.67
CA VAL A 65 -2.96 18.68 4.11
C VAL A 65 -1.72 19.33 4.73
N GLU A 66 -1.76 19.59 6.03
CA GLU A 66 -0.56 19.91 6.77
C GLU A 66 0.38 18.71 6.64
N TYR A 67 1.42 18.84 5.83
CA TYR A 67 2.53 17.91 5.82
C TYR A 67 3.22 17.99 7.19
N ARG A 68 2.74 17.19 8.15
CA ARG A 68 3.51 16.93 9.36
C ARG A 68 4.84 16.36 8.89
N GLN A 69 5.91 17.11 9.09
CA GLN A 69 7.26 16.62 8.83
C GLN A 69 7.45 15.35 9.66
N LEU A 70 7.61 14.22 8.97
CA LEU A 70 8.01 12.97 9.61
C LEU A 70 9.38 13.20 10.23
N ARG A 71 9.44 13.19 11.55
CA ARG A 71 10.70 13.18 12.29
C ARG A 71 11.14 11.73 12.36
N LEU A 72 12.20 11.39 11.63
CA LEU A 72 12.82 10.08 11.71
C LEU A 72 13.42 9.91 13.11
N GLU A 73 13.31 8.70 13.66
CA GLU A 73 14.05 8.36 14.88
C GLU A 73 15.54 8.29 14.55
N ARG A 74 16.39 8.82 15.43
CA ARG A 74 17.82 8.90 15.21
C ARG A 74 18.48 7.79 15.99
N VAL A 75 18.98 6.77 15.29
CA VAL A 75 19.32 5.49 15.93
C VAL A 75 20.82 5.19 15.88
N VAL A 76 21.30 4.53 16.93
CA VAL A 76 22.59 3.83 16.95
C VAL A 76 22.33 2.33 16.99
N LEU A 77 23.06 1.57 16.18
CA LEU A 77 22.97 0.12 16.14
C LEU A 77 24.01 -0.52 17.06
N MET A 78 23.64 -1.62 17.71
CA MET A 78 24.53 -2.35 18.61
C MET A 78 24.41 -3.86 18.41
N GLY A 79 25.49 -4.50 17.96
CA GLY A 79 25.53 -5.95 17.73
C GLY A 79 26.48 -6.69 18.65
N VAL A 80 26.10 -7.88 19.10
CA VAL A 80 26.98 -8.82 19.81
C VAL A 80 27.15 -10.08 19.00
N TYR A 81 28.40 -10.45 18.69
CA TYR A 81 28.69 -11.66 17.92
C TYR A 81 29.69 -12.57 18.67
N GLY A 82 29.33 -13.85 18.78
CA GLY A 82 30.15 -14.87 19.46
C GLY A 82 30.92 -15.78 18.53
N TYR A 83 30.36 -16.07 17.37
CA TYR A 83 30.93 -16.96 16.35
C TYR A 83 31.08 -16.20 15.03
N GLY A 84 32.01 -16.66 14.19
CA GLY A 84 32.33 -15.99 12.93
C GLY A 84 33.42 -14.92 13.09
N ASP A 85 33.62 -14.18 12.02
CA ASP A 85 34.62 -13.12 11.90
C ASP A 85 33.97 -11.72 11.95
N ALA A 86 34.82 -10.70 11.96
CA ALA A 86 34.37 -9.31 11.96
C ALA A 86 33.57 -8.97 10.69
N ILE A 87 33.86 -9.62 9.56
CA ILE A 87 33.16 -9.41 8.29
C ILE A 87 31.69 -9.86 8.40
N GLY A 88 31.45 -11.02 9.02
CA GLY A 88 30.10 -11.50 9.29
C GLY A 88 29.32 -10.54 10.21
N ALA A 89 29.97 -10.03 11.25
CA ALA A 89 29.37 -9.05 12.15
C ALA A 89 29.00 -7.74 11.43
N ASP A 90 29.89 -7.22 10.58
CA ASP A 90 29.65 -6.02 9.78
C ASP A 90 28.51 -6.23 8.79
N ASN A 91 28.40 -7.42 8.19
CA ASN A 91 27.28 -7.75 7.31
C ASN A 91 25.95 -7.82 8.07
N SER A 92 25.92 -8.40 9.28
CA SER A 92 24.74 -8.41 10.15
C SER A 92 24.29 -6.98 10.49
N LEU A 93 25.22 -6.10 10.84
CA LEU A 93 24.92 -4.69 11.11
C LEU A 93 24.41 -3.94 9.88
N LYS A 94 24.94 -4.22 8.68
CA LYS A 94 24.42 -3.62 7.44
C LYS A 94 23.01 -4.07 7.12
N GLU A 95 22.68 -5.34 7.39
CA GLU A 95 21.31 -5.83 7.25
C GLU A 95 20.39 -5.13 8.25
N LEU A 96 20.78 -5.06 9.52
CA LEU A 96 20.02 -4.34 10.55
C LEU A 96 19.83 -2.85 10.20
N GLN A 97 20.85 -2.21 9.63
CA GLN A 97 20.76 -0.84 9.11
C GLN A 97 19.68 -0.74 8.04
N ALA A 98 19.69 -1.61 7.03
CA ALA A 98 18.70 -1.59 5.96
C ALA A 98 17.27 -1.79 6.50
N LEU A 99 17.10 -2.64 7.52
CA LEU A 99 15.81 -2.84 8.19
C LEU A 99 15.37 -1.59 8.95
N ALA A 100 16.27 -0.94 9.71
CA ALA A 100 15.97 0.28 10.45
C ALA A 100 15.61 1.45 9.52
N GLU A 101 16.35 1.64 8.43
CA GLU A 101 16.07 2.66 7.41
C GLU A 101 14.71 2.41 6.75
N THR A 102 14.37 1.15 6.45
CA THR A 102 13.05 0.77 5.93
C THR A 102 11.92 1.06 6.94
N ALA A 103 12.22 0.98 8.24
CA ALA A 103 11.29 1.34 9.31
C ALA A 103 11.16 2.86 9.55
N GLY A 104 11.88 3.70 8.80
CA GLY A 104 11.82 5.15 8.96
C GLY A 104 12.78 5.71 10.03
N CYS A 105 13.87 5.00 10.31
CA CYS A 105 14.94 5.49 11.18
C CYS A 105 16.07 6.14 10.36
N GLU A 106 16.72 7.15 10.94
CA GLU A 106 18.02 7.67 10.51
C GLU A 106 19.12 6.98 11.31
N VAL A 107 19.89 6.11 10.67
CA VAL A 107 20.99 5.39 11.33
C VAL A 107 22.24 6.27 11.36
N LEU A 108 22.71 6.62 12.56
CA LEU A 108 23.85 7.53 12.77
C LEU A 108 25.18 6.78 12.91
N GLU A 109 25.17 5.64 13.59
CA GLU A 109 26.37 4.86 13.89
C GLU A 109 26.03 3.40 14.18
N GLY A 110 26.99 2.49 13.98
CA GLY A 110 26.86 1.07 14.31
C GLY A 110 28.08 0.57 15.07
N LEU A 111 27.84 -0.15 16.17
CA LEU A 111 28.87 -0.69 17.05
C LEU A 111 28.74 -2.20 17.14
N ALA A 112 29.86 -2.91 17.07
CA ALA A 112 29.92 -4.35 17.27
C ALA A 112 30.80 -4.71 18.47
N GLN A 113 30.38 -5.74 19.22
CA GLN A 113 31.14 -6.30 20.32
C GLN A 113 31.30 -7.80 20.15
N ARG A 114 32.55 -8.26 20.10
CA ARG A 114 32.84 -9.68 20.12
C ARG A 114 32.67 -10.24 21.53
N ARG A 115 31.79 -11.23 21.69
CA ARG A 115 31.55 -11.91 22.96
C ARG A 115 30.80 -13.23 22.72
N GLU A 116 31.23 -14.31 23.37
CA GLU A 116 30.57 -15.63 23.23
C GLU A 116 29.07 -15.62 23.60
N LYS A 117 28.71 -14.84 24.62
CA LYS A 117 27.32 -14.67 25.09
C LYS A 117 27.10 -13.23 25.56
N PRO A 118 25.91 -12.62 25.32
CA PRO A 118 25.60 -11.30 25.85
C PRO A 118 25.83 -11.18 27.36
N ASP A 119 26.24 -10.00 27.79
CA ASP A 119 26.38 -9.71 29.22
C ASP A 119 25.00 -9.68 29.90
N PRO A 120 24.77 -10.41 30.99
CA PRO A 120 23.43 -10.53 31.57
C PRO A 120 22.89 -9.22 32.12
N LYS A 121 23.74 -8.22 32.40
CA LYS A 121 23.33 -6.92 32.92
C LYS A 121 23.21 -5.87 31.83
N THR A 122 24.14 -5.85 30.88
CA THR A 122 24.31 -4.72 29.94
C THR A 122 24.24 -5.10 28.47
N TYR A 123 23.99 -6.37 28.15
CA TYR A 123 24.03 -6.97 26.80
C TYR A 123 25.44 -6.98 26.17
N VAL A 124 26.18 -5.87 26.23
CA VAL A 124 27.50 -5.68 25.60
C VAL A 124 28.69 -5.71 26.57
N GLY A 125 28.44 -5.56 27.87
CA GLY A 125 29.46 -5.38 28.91
C GLY A 125 29.66 -3.91 29.30
N SER A 126 30.07 -3.66 30.54
CA SER A 126 30.11 -2.31 31.12
C SER A 126 31.05 -1.31 30.43
N GLY A 127 32.16 -1.78 29.85
CA GLY A 127 33.09 -0.94 29.08
C GLY A 127 32.45 -0.46 27.78
N LYS A 128 31.99 -1.41 26.95
CA LYS A 128 31.31 -1.11 25.69
C LYS A 128 30.01 -0.33 25.90
N ALA A 129 29.28 -0.56 27.00
CA ALA A 129 28.10 0.23 27.34
C ALA A 129 28.42 1.72 27.57
N LYS A 130 29.60 2.05 28.10
CA LYS A 130 30.06 3.45 28.20
C LYS A 130 30.41 4.02 26.84
N GLU A 131 31.13 3.26 26.00
CA GLU A 131 31.42 3.67 24.63
C GLU A 131 30.13 3.93 23.83
N LEU A 132 29.14 3.04 23.94
CA LEU A 132 27.82 3.20 23.32
C LEU A 132 27.10 4.45 23.84
N ARG A 133 27.14 4.71 25.15
CA ARG A 133 26.59 5.95 25.72
C ARG A 133 27.27 7.17 25.12
N ASP A 134 28.59 7.17 25.00
CA ASP A 134 29.32 8.31 24.47
C ASP A 134 29.00 8.53 22.97
N ALA A 135 28.87 7.44 22.19
CA ALA A 135 28.43 7.49 20.79
C ALA A 135 27.01 8.07 20.64
N VAL A 136 26.06 7.65 21.49
CA VAL A 136 24.70 8.20 21.52
C VAL A 136 24.73 9.71 21.81
N LEU A 137 25.51 10.13 22.82
CA LEU A 137 25.62 11.55 23.19
C LEU A 137 26.30 12.40 22.11
N SER A 138 27.35 11.89 21.46
CA SER A 138 28.07 12.63 20.43
C SER A 138 27.31 12.71 19.10
N SER A 139 26.61 11.64 18.73
CA SER A 139 25.79 11.59 17.52
C SER A 139 24.46 12.32 17.70
N GLY A 140 23.94 12.39 18.94
CA GLY A 140 22.62 12.92 19.26
C GLY A 140 21.48 11.94 18.94
N ALA A 141 21.78 10.64 18.89
CA ALA A 141 20.76 9.60 18.78
C ALA A 141 19.79 9.65 19.98
N ASP A 142 18.54 9.30 19.73
CA ASP A 142 17.49 9.16 20.75
C ASP A 142 17.12 7.70 21.02
N THR A 143 17.48 6.79 20.11
CA THR A 143 17.17 5.36 20.20
C THR A 143 18.41 4.51 19.94
N VAL A 144 18.49 3.34 20.60
CA VAL A 144 19.48 2.30 20.32
C VAL A 144 18.75 1.03 19.89
N ILE A 145 19.15 0.46 18.75
CA ILE A 145 18.63 -0.81 18.25
C ILE A 145 19.69 -1.90 18.46
N CYS A 146 19.32 -2.98 19.14
CA CYS A 146 20.21 -4.10 19.39
C CYS A 146 19.96 -5.25 18.41
N ASP A 147 21.04 -5.84 17.87
CA ASP A 147 21.01 -7.03 17.01
C ASP A 147 20.81 -8.32 17.85
N GLY A 148 19.67 -8.39 18.53
CA GLY A 148 19.30 -9.49 19.41
C GLY A 148 18.33 -9.09 20.50
N GLU A 149 17.78 -10.09 21.19
CA GLU A 149 16.79 -9.86 22.23
C GLU A 149 17.42 -9.36 23.53
N LEU A 150 16.80 -8.33 24.11
CA LEU A 150 17.15 -7.82 25.43
C LEU A 150 16.24 -8.46 26.49
N THR A 151 16.87 -8.94 27.56
CA THR A 151 16.15 -9.39 28.76
C THR A 151 15.60 -8.19 29.55
N PRO A 152 14.57 -8.39 30.40
CA PRO A 152 14.06 -7.33 31.28
C PRO A 152 15.08 -6.73 32.26
N GLY A 153 16.20 -7.42 32.49
CA GLY A 153 17.31 -6.91 33.30
C GLY A 153 18.21 -5.93 32.54
N GLN A 154 18.31 -6.07 31.21
CA GLN A 154 19.14 -5.24 30.35
C GLN A 154 18.42 -3.97 29.88
N LEU A 155 17.09 -3.96 29.89
CA LEU A 155 16.26 -2.80 29.56
C LEU A 155 16.20 -1.74 30.68
N ARG A 156 16.84 -1.99 31.84
CA ARG A 156 16.77 -1.15 33.03
C ARG A 156 18.04 -0.36 33.31
#